data_AF-A0AAQ3N0X1-F1
#
_entry.id   AF-A0AAQ3N0X1-F1
#
_cell.length_a   1.000
_cell.length_b   1.000
_cell.length_c   1.000
_cell.angle_alpha   90.00
_cell.angle_beta   90.00
_cell.angle_gamma   90.00
#
_symmetry.space_group_name_H-M   'P 1'
#
loop_
_entity.id
_entity.type
_entity.pdbx_description
1 polymer ?
#
loop_
_entity_poly.entity_id
_entity_poly.type
_entity_poly.pdbx_seq_one_letter_code
_entity_poly.pdbx_strand_id
1 'polypeptide(L)'
;MVDIPFKMQIKPNLVVCHPQTKGADLVVDSEYQMDPFAAHEEQLASQRMRQKLEEVNVAAQTNLAPVQDYVNFTLQKAYFRCAHECFDRSKRQEEISSCVENCNIPLNNAQQTFDAEMGRFQERLNRSLMVCQDKYEAAKLQHTEAKHDLLSCADKAIQESIETLPHLANKLKSSLGIRDNDFM
;
A
#
# COMPACT_ATOMS: atom_id res chain seq x y z
N MET A 1 21.35 -6.03 14.43
CA MET A 1 20.77 -6.50 13.16
C MET A 1 20.06 -5.30 12.58
N VAL A 2 20.48 -4.81 11.41
CA VAL A 2 19.82 -3.68 10.75
C VAL A 2 18.44 -4.19 10.32
N ASP A 3 17.38 -3.72 10.97
CA ASP A 3 16.01 -4.08 10.61
C ASP A 3 15.76 -3.67 9.14
N ILE A 4 15.44 -4.66 8.30
CA ILE A 4 15.18 -4.47 6.88
C ILE A 4 13.75 -3.89 6.73
N PRO A 5 13.55 -2.65 6.26
CA PRO A 5 12.24 -1.99 6.33
C PRO A 5 11.40 -2.09 5.04
N PHE A 6 11.67 -3.03 4.14
CA PHE A 6 10.84 -3.23 2.94
C PHE A 6 9.68 -4.20 3.18
N LYS A 7 8.98 -4.12 4.32
CA LYS A 7 7.71 -4.83 4.51
C LYS A 7 6.59 -4.08 3.80
N MET A 8 6.31 -4.52 2.58
CA MET A 8 5.19 -4.03 1.78
C MET A 8 3.86 -4.51 2.39
N GLN A 9 3.16 -3.65 3.09
CA GLN A 9 1.76 -3.86 3.47
C GLN A 9 0.97 -2.63 3.05
N ILE A 10 0.11 -2.77 2.03
CA ILE A 10 -1.01 -1.83 1.89
C ILE A 10 -1.87 -2.08 3.10
N LYS A 11 -1.81 -1.18 4.08
CA LYS A 11 -2.77 -1.21 5.18
C LYS A 11 -4.13 -1.00 4.54
N PRO A 12 -5.05 -1.98 4.60
CA PRO A 12 -6.41 -1.71 4.23
C PRO A 12 -6.90 -0.69 5.26
N ASN A 13 -6.91 0.59 4.90
CA ASN A 13 -7.90 1.49 5.48
C ASN A 13 -9.21 0.92 4.99
N LEU A 14 -9.72 -0.01 5.79
CA LEU A 14 -10.89 -0.78 5.50
C LEU A 14 -11.97 0.26 5.26
N VAL A 15 -12.40 0.40 4.00
CA VAL A 15 -13.69 1.00 3.67
C VAL A 15 -14.70 0.03 4.28
N VAL A 16 -14.84 0.11 5.59
CA VAL A 16 -15.95 -0.49 6.30
C VAL A 16 -17.12 0.33 5.80
N CYS A 17 -18.03 -0.32 5.08
CA CYS A 17 -19.41 0.15 5.04
C CYS A 17 -19.81 0.28 6.51
N HIS A 18 -19.67 1.48 7.09
CA HIS A 18 -20.10 1.70 8.45
C HIS A 18 -21.62 1.76 8.38
N PRO A 19 -22.34 0.95 9.17
CA PRO A 19 -23.76 1.17 9.36
C PRO A 19 -23.86 2.53 10.07
N GLN A 20 -24.21 3.57 9.32
CA GLN A 20 -24.55 4.87 9.88
C GLN A 20 -25.80 4.69 10.75
N THR A 21 -25.61 4.43 12.05
CA THR A 21 -26.65 4.67 13.05
C THR A 21 -26.88 6.17 13.09
N LYS A 22 -28.03 6.58 12.54
CA LYS A 22 -28.44 7.98 12.38
C LYS A 22 -28.39 8.76 13.70
N GLY A 23 -27.81 9.95 13.66
CA GLY A 23 -27.92 10.97 14.70
C GLY A 23 -29.19 11.81 14.51
N ALA A 24 -30.03 11.81 15.56
CA ALA A 24 -30.97 12.83 16.02
C ALA A 24 -31.99 13.44 15.03
N ASP A 25 -33.23 12.92 15.06
CA ASP A 25 -34.41 13.74 15.35
C ASP A 25 -35.56 12.87 15.91
N LEU A 26 -36.45 13.48 16.70
CA LEU A 26 -37.37 12.89 17.68
C LEU A 26 -38.37 11.80 17.18
N VAL A 27 -38.48 10.73 17.99
CA VAL A 27 -39.63 9.87 18.37
C VAL A 27 -40.67 9.46 17.32
N VAL A 28 -40.69 8.16 16.96
CA VAL A 28 -41.85 7.23 17.11
C VAL A 28 -41.32 5.79 17.24
N ASP A 29 -41.80 5.06 18.24
CA ASP A 29 -41.54 3.65 18.53
C ASP A 29 -41.77 2.70 17.33
N SER A 30 -40.75 1.95 16.94
CA SER A 30 -40.88 0.61 16.36
C SER A 30 -39.51 -0.07 16.39
N GLU A 31 -39.45 -1.31 16.87
CA GLU A 31 -38.23 -2.13 16.96
C GLU A 31 -37.41 -2.07 15.65
N TYR A 32 -36.26 -1.40 15.67
CA TYR A 32 -35.28 -1.49 14.58
C TYR A 32 -34.56 -2.84 14.68
N GLN A 33 -35.26 -3.89 14.27
CA GLN A 33 -34.68 -5.20 14.10
C GLN A 33 -33.78 -5.14 12.87
N MET A 34 -32.46 -5.15 13.07
CA MET A 34 -31.51 -5.27 11.96
C MET A 34 -31.80 -6.58 11.21
N ASP A 35 -32.20 -6.44 9.95
CA ASP A 35 -32.51 -7.56 9.08
C ASP A 35 -31.25 -8.46 8.92
N PRO A 36 -31.29 -9.73 9.38
CA PRO A 36 -30.17 -10.66 9.24
C PRO A 36 -29.73 -10.86 7.79
N PHE A 37 -30.64 -10.69 6.82
CA PHE A 37 -30.32 -10.76 5.39
C PHE A 37 -29.49 -9.54 4.94
N ALA A 38 -29.83 -8.34 5.39
CA ALA A 38 -29.07 -7.12 5.08
C ALA A 38 -27.65 -7.19 5.66
N ALA A 39 -27.51 -7.73 6.88
CA ALA A 39 -26.21 -7.95 7.52
C ALA A 39 -25.35 -9.00 6.78
N HIS A 40 -25.96 -10.10 6.31
CA HIS A 40 -25.26 -11.13 5.54
C HIS A 40 -24.78 -10.60 4.17
N GLU A 41 -25.60 -9.81 3.48
CA GLU A 41 -25.19 -9.16 2.23
C GLU A 41 -24.06 -8.16 2.41
N GLU A 42 -24.08 -7.37 3.50
CA GLU A 42 -23.02 -6.42 3.83
C GLU A 42 -21.70 -7.11 4.15
N GLN A 43 -21.77 -8.26 4.85
CA GLN A 43 -20.61 -9.10 5.11
C GLN A 43 -20.02 -9.67 3.81
N LEU A 44 -20.86 -10.13 2.88
CA LEU A 44 -20.41 -10.64 1.58
C LEU A 44 -19.76 -9.55 0.72
N ALA A 45 -20.34 -8.34 0.69
CA ALA A 45 -19.76 -7.19 -0.01
C ALA A 45 -18.39 -6.80 0.58
N SER A 46 -18.29 -6.75 1.92
CA SER A 46 -17.04 -6.49 2.63
C SER A 46 -15.98 -7.56 2.34
N GLN A 47 -16.37 -8.82 2.25
CA GLN A 47 -15.45 -9.91 1.91
C GLN A 47 -14.92 -9.79 0.48
N ARG A 48 -15.80 -9.49 -0.49
CA ARG A 48 -15.40 -9.26 -1.89
C ARG A 48 -14.42 -8.09 -2.01
N MET A 49 -14.69 -6.99 -1.31
CA MET A 49 -13.79 -5.83 -1.27
C MET A 49 -12.41 -6.18 -0.70
N ARG A 50 -12.36 -6.97 0.38
CA ARG A 50 -11.08 -7.45 0.95
C ARG A 50 -10.30 -8.33 -0.03
N GLN A 51 -10.98 -9.26 -0.70
CA GLN A 51 -10.36 -10.12 -1.71
C GLN A 51 -9.75 -9.28 -2.84
N LYS A 52 -10.46 -8.24 -3.28
CA LYS A 52 -10.01 -7.34 -4.34
C LYS A 52 -8.82 -6.47 -3.93
N LEU A 53 -8.80 -5.98 -2.69
CA LEU A 53 -7.63 -5.28 -2.15
C LEU A 53 -6.41 -6.20 -2.07
N GLU A 54 -6.61 -7.49 -1.80
CA GLU A 54 -5.54 -8.48 -1.82
C GLU A 54 -4.98 -8.73 -3.23
N GLU A 55 -5.81 -8.66 -4.28
CA GLU A 55 -5.32 -8.70 -5.68
C GLU A 55 -4.31 -7.58 -5.95
N VAL A 56 -4.58 -6.35 -5.46
CA VAL A 56 -3.64 -5.23 -5.56
C VAL A 56 -2.35 -5.51 -4.79
N ASN A 57 -2.44 -6.09 -3.59
CA ASN A 57 -1.26 -6.45 -2.79
C ASN A 57 -0.36 -7.43 -3.54
N VAL A 58 -0.93 -8.52 -4.07
CA VAL A 58 -0.18 -9.53 -4.82
C VAL A 58 0.42 -8.94 -6.09
N ALA A 59 -0.34 -8.13 -6.83
CA ALA A 59 0.15 -7.45 -8.02
C ALA A 59 1.31 -6.51 -7.69
N ALA A 60 1.21 -5.75 -6.60
CA ALA A 60 2.26 -4.84 -6.16
C ALA A 60 3.52 -5.61 -5.75
N GLN A 61 3.39 -6.74 -5.05
CA GLN A 61 4.53 -7.58 -4.67
C GLN A 61 5.25 -8.10 -5.91
N THR A 62 4.47 -8.58 -6.88
CA THR A 62 5.01 -9.13 -8.14
C THR A 62 5.75 -8.06 -8.94
N ASN A 63 5.14 -6.88 -9.13
CA ASN A 63 5.74 -5.81 -9.93
C ASN A 63 6.95 -5.16 -9.24
N LEU A 64 6.95 -5.12 -7.90
CA LEU A 64 8.01 -4.47 -7.12
C LEU A 64 9.09 -5.45 -6.64
N ALA A 65 8.94 -6.76 -6.88
CA ALA A 65 9.94 -7.77 -6.55
C ALA A 65 11.34 -7.45 -7.10
N PRO A 66 11.53 -6.97 -8.36
CA PRO A 66 12.86 -6.61 -8.85
C PRO A 66 13.49 -5.43 -8.09
N VAL A 67 12.68 -4.49 -7.62
CA VAL A 67 13.16 -3.37 -6.80
C VAL A 67 13.62 -3.87 -5.44
N GLN A 68 12.85 -4.77 -4.82
CA GLN A 68 13.22 -5.39 -3.54
C GLN A 68 14.49 -6.25 -3.67
N ASP A 69 14.61 -7.00 -4.75
CA ASP A 69 15.79 -7.82 -5.05
C ASP A 69 17.05 -6.96 -5.14
N TYR A 70 17.01 -5.86 -5.92
CA TYR A 70 18.12 -4.92 -6.03
C TYR A 70 18.52 -4.33 -4.66
N VAL A 71 17.55 -3.95 -3.84
CA VAL A 71 17.85 -3.46 -2.49
C VAL A 71 18.53 -4.56 -1.65
N ASN A 72 17.98 -5.77 -1.66
CA ASN A 72 18.45 -6.87 -0.82
C ASN A 72 19.80 -7.43 -1.24
N PHE A 73 20.09 -7.51 -2.54
CA PHE A 73 21.31 -8.16 -3.04
C PHE A 73 22.37 -7.19 -3.55
N THR A 74 21.98 -5.99 -3.99
CA THR A 74 22.94 -4.97 -4.45
C THR A 74 23.24 -3.97 -3.35
N LEU A 75 22.24 -3.25 -2.84
CA LEU A 75 22.48 -2.17 -1.87
C LEU A 75 22.92 -2.71 -0.50
N GLN A 76 22.27 -3.75 0.03
CA GLN A 76 22.69 -4.32 1.32
C GLN A 76 24.08 -4.95 1.23
N LYS A 77 24.41 -5.63 0.13
CA LYS A 77 25.77 -6.17 -0.09
C LYS A 77 26.81 -5.06 -0.11
N ALA A 78 26.54 -3.96 -0.81
CA ALA A 78 27.41 -2.79 -0.84
C ALA A 78 27.57 -2.17 0.55
N TYR A 79 26.48 -2.06 1.32
CA TYR A 79 26.50 -1.60 2.71
C TYR A 79 27.42 -2.47 3.58
N PHE A 80 27.24 -3.79 3.60
CA PHE A 80 28.06 -4.67 4.42
C PHE A 80 29.53 -4.64 4.03
N ARG A 81 29.83 -4.57 2.72
CA ARG A 81 31.20 -4.41 2.23
C ARG A 81 31.82 -3.10 2.72
N CYS A 82 31.13 -1.98 2.53
CA CYS A 82 31.57 -0.66 2.97
C CYS A 82 31.81 -0.63 4.49
N ALA A 83 30.86 -1.16 5.27
CA ALA A 83 30.95 -1.22 6.72
C ALA A 83 32.14 -2.07 7.17
N HIS A 84 32.40 -3.20 6.52
CA HIS A 84 33.59 -4.01 6.79
C HIS A 84 34.89 -3.22 6.55
N GLU A 85 34.98 -2.49 5.44
CA GLU A 85 36.14 -1.65 5.10
C GLU A 85 36.32 -0.46 6.07
N CYS A 86 35.30 -0.10 6.85
CA CYS A 86 35.42 0.95 7.88
C CYS A 86 36.25 0.53 9.10
N PHE A 87 36.31 -0.77 9.45
CA PHE A 87 36.98 -1.27 10.66
C PHE A 87 38.49 -1.38 10.48
N ASP A 88 39.19 -0.26 10.72
CA ASP A 88 40.64 -0.15 10.65
C ASP A 88 41.22 0.24 12.02
N ARG A 89 42.30 -0.44 12.43
CA ARG A 89 43.03 -0.17 13.69
C ARG A 89 43.68 1.21 13.72
N SER A 90 43.90 1.83 12.56
CA SER A 90 44.45 3.19 12.46
C SER A 90 43.42 4.29 12.76
N LYS A 91 42.12 3.97 12.74
CA LYS A 91 41.03 4.92 12.96
C LYS A 91 40.56 4.94 14.41
N ARG A 92 40.10 6.10 14.87
CA ARG A 92 39.39 6.24 16.14
C ARG A 92 37.97 5.69 16.03
N GLN A 93 37.38 5.34 17.17
CA GLN A 93 36.02 4.79 17.22
C GLN A 93 34.97 5.72 16.56
N GLU A 94 35.08 7.04 16.75
CA GLU A 94 34.18 8.03 16.15
C GLU A 94 34.27 8.04 14.62
N GLU A 95 35.48 7.91 14.07
CA GLU A 95 35.71 7.85 12.62
C GLU A 95 35.14 6.56 12.03
N ILE A 96 35.24 5.44 12.75
CA ILE A 96 34.63 4.17 12.36
C ILE A 96 33.11 4.29 12.36
N SER A 97 32.51 4.87 13.41
CA SER A 97 31.06 5.06 13.51
C SER A 97 30.53 5.94 12.37
N SER A 98 31.17 7.10 12.13
CA SER A 98 30.77 8.00 11.04
C SER A 98 30.92 7.35 9.66
N CYS A 99 31.97 6.54 9.45
CA CYS A 99 32.15 5.77 8.22
C CYS A 99 30.98 4.79 7.99
N VAL A 100 30.60 4.01 9.01
CA VAL A 100 29.50 3.04 8.92
C VAL A 100 28.15 3.72 8.70
N GLU A 101 27.91 4.86 9.34
CA GLU A 101 26.71 5.68 9.10
C GLU A 101 26.62 6.13 7.63
N ASN A 102 27.74 6.59 7.07
CA ASN A 102 27.80 7.00 5.66
C ASN A 102 27.55 5.83 4.69
N CYS A 103 27.99 4.62 5.03
CA CYS A 103 27.69 3.41 4.25
C CYS A 103 26.18 3.13 4.15
N ASN A 104 25.39 3.56 5.15
CA ASN A 104 23.95 3.31 5.19
C ASN A 104 23.12 4.35 4.40
N ILE A 105 23.71 5.50 4.03
CA ILE A 105 23.00 6.57 3.31
C ILE A 105 22.30 6.06 2.04
N PRO A 106 22.95 5.29 1.14
CA PRO A 106 22.30 4.79 -0.08
C PRO A 106 21.09 3.90 0.21
N LEU A 107 21.18 3.05 1.24
CA LEU A 107 20.10 2.15 1.64
C LEU A 107 18.90 2.94 2.21
N ASN A 108 19.17 3.92 3.07
CA ASN A 108 18.14 4.80 3.62
C ASN A 108 17.45 5.64 2.53
N ASN A 109 18.21 6.18 1.59
CA ASN A 109 17.64 6.95 0.47
C ASN A 109 16.74 6.07 -0.41
N ALA A 110 17.15 4.82 -0.64
CA ALA A 110 16.33 3.86 -1.39
C ALA A 110 15.01 3.55 -0.67
N GLN A 111 15.08 3.30 0.64
CA GLN A 111 13.89 3.08 1.48
C GLN A 111 12.94 4.27 1.46
N GLN A 112 13.44 5.49 1.69
CA GLN A 112 12.61 6.69 1.69
C GLN A 112 11.92 6.93 0.34
N THR A 113 12.62 6.68 -0.76
CA THR A 113 12.07 6.80 -2.11
C THR A 113 10.95 5.78 -2.33
N PHE A 114 11.17 4.54 -1.91
CA PHE A 114 10.17 3.48 -1.99
C PHE A 114 8.92 3.81 -1.18
N ASP A 115 9.08 4.19 0.09
CA ASP A 115 7.97 4.53 0.98
C ASP A 115 7.17 5.72 0.47
N ALA A 116 7.84 6.75 -0.07
CA ALA A 116 7.17 7.91 -0.63
C ALA A 116 6.32 7.55 -1.86
N GLU A 117 6.86 6.76 -2.78
CA GLU A 117 6.14 6.35 -3.99
C GLU A 117 5.00 5.38 -3.70
N MET A 118 5.22 4.45 -2.77
CA MET A 118 4.18 3.53 -2.29
C MET A 118 3.07 4.28 -1.54
N GLY A 119 3.42 5.27 -0.73
CA GLY A 119 2.46 6.14 -0.05
C GLY A 119 1.55 6.89 -1.05
N ARG A 120 2.13 7.46 -2.12
CA ARG A 120 1.36 8.11 -3.18
C ARG A 120 0.44 7.13 -3.91
N PHE A 121 0.89 5.90 -4.15
CA PHE A 121 0.06 4.86 -4.75
C PHE A 121 -1.14 4.52 -3.85
N GLN A 122 -0.90 4.29 -2.56
CA GLN A 122 -1.95 3.98 -1.60
C GLN A 122 -2.95 5.14 -1.45
N GLU A 123 -2.46 6.37 -1.42
CA GLU A 123 -3.32 7.56 -1.36
C GLU A 123 -4.25 7.63 -2.58
N ARG A 124 -3.73 7.41 -3.78
CA ARG A 124 -4.56 7.41 -5.02
C ARG A 124 -5.61 6.31 -4.98
N LEU A 125 -5.24 5.09 -4.63
CA LEU A 125 -6.18 3.96 -4.51
C LEU A 125 -7.28 4.28 -3.48
N ASN A 126 -6.91 4.74 -2.29
CA ASN A 126 -7.87 5.08 -1.24
C ASN A 126 -8.82 6.20 -1.67
N ARG A 127 -8.32 7.24 -2.36
CA ARG A 127 -9.16 8.31 -2.92
C ARG A 127 -10.15 7.77 -3.96
N SER A 128 -9.72 6.89 -4.85
CA SER A 128 -10.62 6.27 -5.85
C SER A 128 -11.71 5.43 -5.19
N LEU A 129 -11.39 4.70 -4.13
CA LEU A 129 -12.37 3.92 -3.36
C LEU A 129 -13.36 4.82 -2.60
N MET A 130 -12.92 5.96 -2.05
CA MET A 130 -13.82 6.95 -1.44
C MET A 130 -14.81 7.51 -2.47
N VAL A 131 -14.37 7.81 -3.70
CA VAL A 131 -15.26 8.25 -4.78
C VAL A 131 -16.32 7.19 -5.11
N CYS A 132 -15.98 5.90 -5.04
CA CYS A 132 -16.96 4.83 -5.22
C CYS A 132 -17.98 4.80 -4.09
N GLN A 133 -17.56 5.04 -2.85
CA GLN A 133 -18.46 5.15 -1.70
C GLN A 133 -19.42 6.34 -1.83
N ASP A 134 -18.93 7.51 -2.24
CA ASP A 134 -19.78 8.70 -2.43
C ASP A 134 -20.87 8.44 -3.49
N LYS A 135 -20.50 7.76 -4.59
CA LYS A 135 -21.46 7.36 -5.63
C LYS A 135 -22.51 6.38 -5.10
N TYR A 136 -22.10 5.44 -4.25
CA TYR A 136 -23.01 4.49 -3.61
C TYR A 136 -24.03 5.19 -2.71
N GLU A 137 -23.59 6.08 -1.83
CA GLU A 137 -24.51 6.82 -0.94
C GLU A 137 -25.49 7.70 -1.74
N ALA A 138 -25.03 8.33 -2.83
CA ALA A 138 -25.90 9.08 -3.73
C ALA A 138 -26.96 8.20 -4.43
N ALA A 139 -26.56 7.00 -4.89
CA ALA A 139 -27.47 6.05 -5.53
C ALA A 139 -28.49 5.45 -4.54
N LYS A 140 -28.07 5.20 -3.29
CA LYS A 140 -28.94 4.72 -2.21
C LYS A 140 -30.08 5.70 -1.91
N LEU A 141 -29.82 7.00 -1.94
CA LEU A 141 -30.86 8.04 -1.81
C LEU A 141 -31.87 8.02 -2.96
N GLN A 142 -31.51 7.44 -4.10
CA GLN A 142 -32.35 7.35 -5.30
C GLN A 142 -33.09 6.00 -5.45
N HIS A 143 -33.04 5.11 -4.44
CA HIS A 143 -33.68 3.78 -4.45
C HIS A 143 -33.31 2.88 -5.65
N THR A 144 -32.09 3.01 -6.18
CA THR A 144 -31.55 2.13 -7.25
C THR A 144 -30.78 0.93 -6.66
N GLU A 145 -30.39 -0.04 -7.50
CA GLU A 145 -29.53 -1.19 -7.13
C GLU A 145 -28.06 -0.77 -6.81
N ALA A 146 -27.90 0.17 -5.87
CA ALA A 146 -26.65 0.86 -5.57
C ALA A 146 -25.47 -0.07 -5.21
N LYS A 147 -25.74 -1.25 -4.64
CA LYS A 147 -24.69 -2.18 -4.19
C LYS A 147 -23.89 -2.79 -5.34
N HIS A 148 -24.53 -3.12 -6.47
CA HIS A 148 -23.82 -3.67 -7.63
C HIS A 148 -22.88 -2.61 -8.23
N ASP A 149 -23.37 -1.37 -8.32
CA ASP A 149 -22.60 -0.23 -8.82
C ASP A 149 -21.37 0.08 -7.94
N LEU A 150 -21.49 -0.06 -6.62
CA LEU A 150 -20.36 0.08 -5.70
C LEU A 150 -19.26 -0.94 -5.99
N LEU A 151 -19.62 -2.22 -6.08
CA LEU A 151 -18.66 -3.30 -6.34
C LEU A 151 -18.01 -3.15 -7.72
N SER A 152 -18.78 -2.76 -8.73
CA SER A 152 -18.27 -2.50 -10.09
C SER A 152 -17.31 -1.30 -10.11
N CYS A 153 -17.65 -0.21 -9.41
CA CYS A 153 -16.77 0.95 -9.28
C CYS A 153 -15.45 0.59 -8.58
N ALA A 154 -15.53 -0.16 -7.47
CA ALA A 154 -14.37 -0.57 -6.71
C ALA A 154 -13.45 -1.52 -7.51
N ASP A 155 -14.03 -2.48 -8.24
CA ASP A 155 -13.27 -3.38 -9.10
C ASP A 155 -12.53 -2.58 -10.19
N LYS A 156 -13.20 -1.61 -10.82
CA LYS A 156 -12.56 -0.72 -11.78
C LYS A 156 -11.41 0.08 -11.17
N ALA A 157 -11.62 0.71 -10.01
CA ALA A 157 -10.58 1.48 -9.32
C ALA A 157 -9.36 0.63 -8.96
N ILE A 158 -9.59 -0.64 -8.62
CA ILE A 158 -8.55 -1.63 -8.31
C ILE A 158 -7.79 -2.05 -9.57
N GLN A 159 -8.49 -2.37 -10.65
CA GLN A 159 -7.83 -2.71 -11.93
C GLN A 159 -6.99 -1.54 -12.46
N GLU A 160 -7.54 -0.32 -12.45
CA GLU A 160 -6.79 0.89 -12.83
C GLU A 160 -5.54 1.06 -11.96
N SER A 161 -5.64 0.80 -10.65
CA SER A 161 -4.48 0.85 -9.76
C SER A 161 -3.44 -0.21 -10.11
N ILE A 162 -3.86 -1.44 -10.40
CA ILE A 162 -2.97 -2.54 -10.82
C ILE A 162 -2.22 -2.17 -12.11
N GLU A 163 -2.91 -1.59 -13.09
CA GLU A 163 -2.31 -1.12 -14.35
C GLU A 163 -1.23 -0.04 -14.15
N THR A 164 -1.28 0.71 -13.05
CA THR A 164 -0.23 1.71 -12.73
C THR A 164 1.00 1.13 -12.05
N LEU A 165 0.96 -0.11 -11.54
CA LEU A 165 2.08 -0.72 -10.82
C LEU A 165 3.36 -0.88 -11.67
N PRO A 166 3.31 -1.27 -12.95
CA PRO A 166 4.50 -1.28 -13.79
C PRO A 166 5.16 0.10 -13.93
N HIS A 167 4.35 1.17 -14.01
CA HIS A 167 4.86 2.54 -14.07
C HIS A 167 5.52 2.96 -12.74
N LEU A 168 4.93 2.56 -11.62
CA LEU A 168 5.51 2.75 -10.29
C LEU A 168 6.86 2.02 -10.16
N ALA A 169 6.93 0.75 -10.60
CA ALA A 169 8.15 -0.04 -10.59
C ALA A 169 9.25 0.60 -11.45
N ASN A 170 8.90 1.06 -12.65
CA ASN A 170 9.85 1.75 -13.53
C ASN A 170 10.33 3.08 -12.94
N LYS A 171 9.44 3.85 -12.30
CA LYS A 171 9.83 5.08 -11.61
C LYS A 171 10.81 4.79 -10.48
N LEU A 172 10.56 3.77 -9.68
CA LEU A 172 11.46 3.32 -8.62
C LEU A 172 12.81 2.87 -9.18
N LYS A 173 12.82 2.04 -10.22
CA LYS A 173 14.05 1.63 -10.90
C LYS A 173 14.88 2.83 -11.35
N SER A 174 14.25 3.79 -12.02
CA SER A 174 14.93 5.03 -12.46
C SER A 174 15.46 5.85 -11.30
N SER A 175 14.68 6.06 -10.23
CA SER A 175 15.11 6.82 -9.05
C SER A 175 16.26 6.15 -8.29
N LEU A 176 16.31 4.81 -8.30
CA LEU A 176 17.35 4.02 -7.64
C LEU A 176 18.55 3.73 -8.53
N GLY A 177 18.53 4.17 -9.80
CA GLY A 177 19.59 3.94 -10.77
C GLY A 177 19.73 2.49 -11.23
N ILE A 178 18.68 1.67 -11.08
CA ILE A 178 18.66 0.27 -11.49
C ILE A 178 18.69 0.20 -13.02
N ARG A 179 19.68 -0.49 -13.59
CA ARG A 179 19.79 -0.74 -15.03
C ARG A 179 19.27 -2.15 -15.33
N ASP A 180 18.73 -2.39 -16.52
CA ASP A 180 18.20 -3.72 -16.89
C ASP A 180 19.26 -4.84 -16.86
N ASN A 181 20.55 -4.47 -16.91
CA ASN A 181 21.68 -5.40 -16.80
C ASN A 181 22.02 -5.80 -15.35
N ASP A 182 21.44 -5.16 -14.34
CA ASP A 182 21.71 -5.47 -12.92
C ASP A 182 20.95 -6.73 -12.44
N PHE A 183 20.14 -7.34 -13.32
CA PHE A 183 19.36 -8.56 -13.08
C PHE A 183 19.91 -9.81 -13.81
N MET A 184 21.08 -9.72 -14.46
CA MET A 184 21.75 -10.84 -15.15
C MET A 184 22.78 -11.55 -14.28
#